data_AF-A0A4Q3RPF8-F1
#
_entry.id   AF-A0A4Q3RPF8-F1
#
_cell.length_a   1.000
_cell.length_b   1.000
_cell.length_c   1.000
_cell.angle_alpha   90.00
_cell.angle_beta   90.00
_cell.angle_gamma   90.00
#
_symmetry.space_group_name_H-M   'P 1'
#
loop_
_entity.id
_entity.type
_entity.pdbx_description
1 polymer ?
#
loop_
_entity_poly.entity_id
_entity_poly.type
_entity_poly.pdbx_seq_one_letter_code
_entity_poly.pdbx_strand_id
1 'polypeptide(L)'
;AWWSMKMREIYQLIPDFGGFVVKANSEGQPGPQDYKRTHADGANMLADAIAPYNGIIMWRAFVYSAEIPDDRHKQAYTEFVPLDGSFRNNVMVQVKNGAIDFMPREPFHPLFGAMPKTPLLLELQVTQEYLGQGTHLAYLAPLFKECLQSDTYAKGAGSTVAKVVDGSLDNHTLSGMAGVANIGSDLNWTGHLFGQANWYALGRLAWNHELSSEKIAEEWLRMSFGNDAALVNDLKKIMLSSREIVVQYLNPLGLHHIMATGHHYGPGPWVSNLSRPEWNPVYYHKADSVGIGFNRTATGSNALSQYHPQAAAQWSSAKTIDEKYLLWFHHVPWSFKTKTGNNLWEEMCRQYNLGVDSVRWMQKSWNKQAGKIDAERFNQVQMLLNIQEQEAVWWRDACLLYFQTFSKMPIPAKYEQPKNSLQYYTELQFPFAPGN
;
A
#
# COMPACT_ATOMS: atom_id res chain seq x y z
N ALA A 1 -37.65 -0.22 3.93
CA ALA A 1 -38.60 0.90 3.70
C ALA A 1 -37.88 2.21 3.42
N TRP A 2 -37.14 2.79 4.37
CA TRP A 2 -36.43 4.07 4.17
C TRP A 2 -35.47 4.03 2.98
N TRP A 3 -34.58 3.04 2.91
CA TRP A 3 -33.62 2.91 1.81
C TRP A 3 -34.29 2.77 0.45
N SER A 4 -35.36 1.97 0.34
CA SER A 4 -36.12 1.83 -0.91
C SER A 4 -36.73 3.17 -1.38
N MET A 5 -37.21 4.00 -0.45
CA MET A 5 -37.70 5.35 -0.76
C MET A 5 -36.56 6.27 -1.20
N LYS A 6 -35.41 6.21 -0.51
CA LYS A 6 -34.24 7.01 -0.87
C LYS A 6 -33.66 6.62 -2.23
N MET A 7 -33.64 5.33 -2.58
CA MET A 7 -33.24 4.89 -3.92
C MET A 7 -34.16 5.49 -4.98
N ARG A 8 -35.49 5.45 -4.77
CA ARG A 8 -36.44 6.07 -5.71
C ARG A 8 -36.12 7.55 -5.96
N GLU A 9 -35.86 8.31 -4.90
CA GLU A 9 -35.51 9.73 -5.01
C GLU A 9 -34.20 9.94 -5.78
N ILE A 10 -33.16 9.15 -5.52
CA ILE A 10 -31.88 9.25 -6.22
C ILE A 10 -32.05 8.95 -7.71
N TYR A 11 -32.73 7.86 -8.06
CA TYR A 11 -32.91 7.48 -9.47
C TYR A 11 -33.93 8.35 -10.22
N GLN A 12 -34.79 9.09 -9.52
CA GLN A 12 -35.57 10.18 -10.15
C GLN A 12 -34.67 11.34 -10.60
N LEU A 13 -33.58 11.60 -9.88
CA LEU A 13 -32.63 12.66 -10.18
C LEU A 13 -31.53 12.21 -11.16
N ILE A 14 -31.06 10.97 -11.01
CA ILE A 14 -29.95 10.40 -11.76
C ILE A 14 -30.36 8.98 -12.21
N PRO A 15 -31.07 8.85 -13.34
CA PRO A 15 -31.66 7.57 -13.78
C PRO A 15 -30.65 6.45 -14.05
N ASP A 16 -29.39 6.79 -14.30
CA ASP A 16 -28.27 5.88 -14.56
C ASP A 16 -27.25 5.84 -13.40
N PHE A 17 -27.67 6.22 -12.19
CA PHE A 17 -26.81 6.18 -11.01
C PHE A 17 -26.22 4.78 -10.80
N GLY A 18 -24.89 4.69 -10.70
CA GLY A 18 -24.21 3.39 -10.67
C GLY A 18 -24.41 2.60 -9.37
N GLY A 19 -24.44 3.26 -8.22
CA GLY A 19 -24.56 2.59 -6.93
C GLY A 19 -23.79 3.23 -5.77
N PHE A 20 -23.56 2.45 -4.72
CA PHE A 20 -22.94 2.95 -3.48
C PHE A 20 -21.60 2.30 -3.20
N VAL A 21 -20.67 3.10 -2.67
CA VAL A 21 -19.48 2.60 -1.96
C VAL A 21 -19.77 2.72 -0.46
N VAL A 22 -19.49 1.68 0.32
CA VAL A 22 -19.81 1.63 1.75
C VAL A 22 -18.58 1.29 2.57
N LYS A 23 -18.20 2.19 3.50
CA LYS A 23 -17.32 1.90 4.64
C LYS A 23 -18.20 1.79 5.88
N ALA A 24 -18.21 0.63 6.53
CA ALA A 24 -19.07 0.36 7.69
C ALA A 24 -18.30 -0.42 8.76
N ASN A 25 -18.60 -0.16 10.04
CA ASN A 25 -17.93 -0.76 11.22
C ASN A 25 -16.39 -0.71 11.14
N SER A 26 -15.86 0.45 10.74
CA SER A 26 -14.42 0.66 10.58
C SER A 26 -14.07 2.10 10.94
N GLU A 27 -13.10 2.27 11.85
CA GLU A 27 -12.60 3.58 12.28
C GLU A 27 -13.71 4.54 12.75
N GLY A 28 -14.62 4.03 13.58
CA GLY A 28 -15.74 4.78 14.14
C GLY A 28 -16.92 5.01 13.18
N GLN A 29 -16.85 4.53 11.94
CA GLN A 29 -18.00 4.57 11.04
C GLN A 29 -19.08 3.58 11.46
N PRO A 30 -20.37 3.98 11.45
CA PRO A 30 -21.47 3.12 11.86
C PRO A 30 -21.62 1.94 10.89
N GLY A 31 -22.31 0.90 11.34
CA GLY A 31 -22.60 -0.23 10.46
C GLY A 31 -23.45 -1.33 11.08
N PRO A 32 -23.73 -2.40 10.32
CA PRO A 32 -24.62 -3.48 10.74
C PRO A 32 -24.24 -4.14 12.08
N GLN A 33 -22.95 -4.21 12.42
CA GLN A 33 -22.52 -4.87 13.66
C GLN A 33 -23.00 -4.12 14.92
N ASP A 34 -23.23 -2.80 14.84
CA ASP A 34 -23.81 -2.00 15.93
C ASP A 34 -25.23 -2.49 16.29
N TYR A 35 -25.88 -3.14 15.33
CA TYR A 35 -27.22 -3.70 15.43
C TYR A 35 -27.22 -5.24 15.50
N LYS A 36 -26.08 -5.85 15.81
CA LYS A 36 -25.88 -7.31 15.87
C LYS A 36 -26.23 -8.02 14.56
N ARG A 37 -25.89 -7.38 13.44
CA ARG A 37 -26.05 -7.90 12.07
C ARG A 37 -24.69 -8.08 11.41
N THR A 38 -24.65 -8.94 10.40
CA THR A 38 -23.43 -9.20 9.62
C THR A 38 -23.24 -8.14 8.54
N HIS A 39 -22.04 -8.07 7.97
CA HIS A 39 -21.81 -7.26 6.77
C HIS A 39 -22.71 -7.68 5.59
N ALA A 40 -22.98 -8.98 5.44
CA ALA A 40 -23.90 -9.48 4.43
C ALA A 40 -25.34 -8.97 4.66
N ASP A 41 -25.84 -8.94 5.90
CA ASP A 41 -27.16 -8.38 6.20
C ASP A 41 -27.26 -6.90 5.81
N GLY A 42 -26.24 -6.10 6.17
CA GLY A 42 -26.18 -4.68 5.83
C GLY A 42 -26.10 -4.42 4.33
N ALA A 43 -25.19 -5.14 3.64
CA ALA A 43 -24.99 -5.04 2.21
C ALA A 43 -26.24 -5.48 1.44
N ASN A 44 -26.84 -6.62 1.80
CA ASN A 44 -28.00 -7.18 1.13
C ASN A 44 -29.24 -6.30 1.29
N MET A 45 -29.41 -5.64 2.44
CA MET A 45 -30.50 -4.69 2.64
C MET A 45 -30.41 -3.51 1.65
N LEU A 46 -29.20 -2.98 1.40
CA LEU A 46 -28.99 -1.94 0.39
C LEU A 46 -29.13 -2.50 -1.03
N ALA A 47 -28.61 -3.70 -1.27
CA ALA A 47 -28.64 -4.38 -2.55
C ALA A 47 -30.08 -4.66 -3.02
N ASP A 48 -30.94 -5.13 -2.11
CA ASP A 48 -32.36 -5.38 -2.37
C ASP A 48 -33.11 -4.05 -2.65
N ALA A 49 -32.71 -2.95 -2.01
CA ALA A 49 -33.31 -1.63 -2.23
C ALA A 49 -32.93 -0.99 -3.58
N ILE A 50 -31.72 -1.25 -4.08
CA ILE A 50 -31.20 -0.68 -5.33
C ILE A 50 -31.47 -1.57 -6.55
N ALA A 51 -31.72 -2.87 -6.35
CA ALA A 51 -31.93 -3.85 -7.42
C ALA A 51 -32.94 -3.44 -8.51
N PRO A 52 -34.09 -2.78 -8.21
CA PRO A 52 -35.04 -2.35 -9.26
C PRO A 52 -34.46 -1.39 -10.30
N TYR A 53 -33.29 -0.80 -10.02
CA TYR A 53 -32.62 0.18 -10.87
C TYR A 53 -31.27 -0.33 -11.42
N ASN A 54 -30.97 -1.62 -11.26
CA ASN A 54 -29.72 -2.26 -11.70
C ASN A 54 -28.42 -1.70 -11.08
N GLY A 55 -28.52 -0.96 -9.98
CA GLY A 55 -27.34 -0.45 -9.28
C GLY A 55 -26.61 -1.52 -8.47
N ILE A 56 -25.34 -1.22 -8.17
CA ILE A 56 -24.44 -2.11 -7.43
C ILE A 56 -24.08 -1.56 -6.05
N ILE A 57 -23.68 -2.44 -5.14
CA ILE A 57 -23.12 -2.09 -3.83
C ILE A 57 -21.67 -2.55 -3.77
N MET A 58 -20.75 -1.60 -3.65
CA MET A 58 -19.33 -1.85 -3.38
C MET A 58 -19.09 -1.74 -1.87
N TRP A 59 -19.01 -2.89 -1.19
CA TRP A 59 -18.88 -2.95 0.26
C TRP A 59 -17.41 -3.15 0.67
N ARG A 60 -16.80 -2.17 1.33
CA ARG A 60 -15.37 -2.22 1.65
C ARG A 60 -15.07 -3.24 2.75
N ALA A 61 -14.08 -4.09 2.50
CA ALA A 61 -13.54 -5.08 3.45
C ALA A 61 -12.47 -4.49 4.38
N PHE A 62 -12.26 -3.17 4.36
CA PHE A 62 -11.33 -2.50 5.25
C PHE A 62 -11.94 -2.37 6.67
N VAL A 63 -11.95 -3.49 7.40
CA VAL A 63 -12.51 -3.62 8.75
C VAL A 63 -11.48 -4.22 9.68
N TYR A 64 -11.41 -3.69 10.90
CA TYR A 64 -10.59 -4.21 11.98
C TYR A 64 -11.03 -3.57 13.31
N SER A 65 -11.08 -4.37 14.37
CA SER A 65 -11.51 -4.02 15.71
C SER A 65 -10.38 -4.18 16.71
N ALA A 66 -10.28 -3.21 17.63
CA ALA A 66 -9.41 -3.30 18.80
C ALA A 66 -9.97 -4.24 19.89
N GLU A 67 -11.26 -4.58 19.81
CA GLU A 67 -11.91 -5.48 20.78
C GLU A 67 -11.54 -6.95 20.55
N ILE A 68 -11.04 -7.28 19.36
CA ILE A 68 -10.55 -8.61 19.01
C ILE A 68 -9.02 -8.60 19.14
N PRO A 69 -8.45 -9.21 20.20
CA PRO A 69 -7.00 -9.22 20.43
C PRO A 69 -6.29 -10.24 19.50
N ASP A 70 -6.48 -10.10 18.20
CA ASP A 70 -5.81 -10.87 17.15
C ASP A 70 -4.97 -9.94 16.24
N ASP A 71 -4.09 -10.53 15.42
CA ASP A 71 -3.29 -9.78 14.44
C ASP A 71 -4.20 -9.01 13.47
N ARG A 72 -4.01 -7.69 13.34
CA ARG A 72 -4.76 -6.83 12.40
C ARG A 72 -4.77 -7.42 10.99
N HIS A 73 -3.65 -8.01 10.56
CA HIS A 73 -3.52 -8.65 9.24
C HIS A 73 -4.61 -9.70 8.98
N LYS A 74 -5.11 -10.35 10.03
CA LYS A 74 -6.07 -11.46 9.92
C LYS A 74 -7.52 -11.01 9.85
N GLN A 75 -7.84 -9.82 10.32
CA GLN A 75 -9.20 -9.50 10.74
C GLN A 75 -10.17 -9.40 9.56
N ALA A 76 -9.81 -8.72 8.48
CA ALA A 76 -10.68 -8.66 7.29
C ALA A 76 -10.99 -10.04 6.70
N TYR A 77 -10.01 -10.96 6.70
CA TYR A 77 -10.23 -12.34 6.28
C TYR A 77 -11.22 -13.05 7.22
N THR A 78 -10.99 -12.97 8.53
CA THR A 78 -11.85 -13.60 9.54
C THR A 78 -13.30 -13.10 9.48
N GLU A 79 -13.49 -11.81 9.18
CA GLU A 79 -14.81 -11.19 9.07
C GLU A 79 -15.56 -11.60 7.79
N PHE A 80 -14.87 -11.65 6.63
CA PHE A 80 -15.54 -11.79 5.34
C PHE A 80 -15.59 -13.21 4.78
N VAL A 81 -14.60 -14.07 5.04
CA VAL A 81 -14.59 -15.44 4.50
C VAL A 81 -15.80 -16.27 4.96
N PRO A 82 -16.25 -16.20 6.23
CA PRO A 82 -17.48 -16.88 6.64
C PRO A 82 -18.75 -16.41 5.92
N LEU A 83 -18.72 -15.24 5.27
CA LEU A 83 -19.84 -14.65 4.56
C LEU A 83 -19.84 -14.95 3.06
N ASP A 84 -18.86 -15.70 2.55
CA ASP A 84 -18.76 -16.01 1.13
C ASP A 84 -20.03 -16.73 0.61
N GLY A 85 -20.64 -16.17 -0.44
CA GLY A 85 -21.90 -16.65 -1.02
C GLY A 85 -23.17 -16.21 -0.29
N SER A 86 -23.04 -15.41 0.77
CA SER A 86 -24.19 -14.81 1.47
C SER A 86 -24.58 -13.44 0.91
N PHE A 87 -23.75 -12.82 0.08
CA PHE A 87 -24.01 -11.53 -0.55
C PHE A 87 -24.94 -11.67 -1.78
N ARG A 88 -25.77 -10.65 -2.05
CA ARG A 88 -26.56 -10.59 -3.29
C ARG A 88 -25.67 -10.44 -4.52
N ASN A 89 -26.18 -10.86 -5.68
CA ASN A 89 -25.46 -10.83 -6.95
C ASN A 89 -25.05 -9.42 -7.43
N ASN A 90 -25.69 -8.36 -6.91
CA ASN A 90 -25.32 -6.97 -7.17
C ASN A 90 -24.47 -6.33 -6.06
N VAL A 91 -23.81 -7.15 -5.23
CA VAL A 91 -22.83 -6.72 -4.23
C VAL A 91 -21.45 -7.20 -4.65
N MET A 92 -20.46 -6.31 -4.56
CA MET A 92 -19.04 -6.63 -4.64
C MET A 92 -18.37 -6.29 -3.32
N VAL A 93 -17.45 -7.14 -2.86
CA VAL A 93 -16.62 -6.84 -1.69
C VAL A 93 -15.36 -6.13 -2.17
N GLN A 94 -15.17 -4.87 -1.76
CA GLN A 94 -14.06 -4.03 -2.16
C GLN A 94 -12.87 -4.21 -1.21
N VAL A 95 -11.75 -4.73 -1.71
CA VAL A 95 -10.61 -5.22 -0.94
C VAL A 95 -9.35 -4.46 -1.33
N LYS A 96 -8.65 -3.86 -0.35
CA LYS A 96 -7.34 -3.22 -0.59
C LYS A 96 -6.33 -4.23 -1.13
N ASN A 97 -5.30 -3.77 -1.82
CA ASN A 97 -4.25 -4.65 -2.35
C ASN A 97 -3.51 -5.49 -1.29
N GLY A 98 -3.49 -5.03 -0.03
CA GLY A 98 -2.91 -5.73 1.11
C GLY A 98 -3.80 -5.63 2.35
N ALA A 99 -3.46 -6.39 3.39
CA ALA A 99 -4.29 -6.61 4.57
C ALA A 99 -4.15 -5.53 5.66
N ILE A 100 -3.23 -4.56 5.52
CA ILE A 100 -3.05 -3.50 6.50
C ILE A 100 -3.66 -2.19 6.00
N ASP A 101 -2.93 -1.41 5.21
CA ASP A 101 -3.38 -0.08 4.78
C ASP A 101 -2.43 0.55 3.76
N PHE A 102 -2.41 0.05 2.52
CA PHE A 102 -1.68 0.69 1.43
C PHE A 102 -0.19 0.99 1.71
N MET A 103 0.47 0.18 2.55
CA MET A 103 1.89 0.39 2.86
C MET A 103 2.73 0.36 1.58
N PRO A 104 3.93 1.00 1.57
CA PRO A 104 4.82 1.04 0.39
C PRO A 104 5.04 -0.33 -0.28
N ARG A 105 5.01 -1.40 0.52
CA ARG A 105 4.88 -2.78 0.06
C ARG A 105 4.09 -3.59 1.07
N GLU A 106 3.11 -4.34 0.57
CA GLU A 106 2.38 -5.37 1.31
C GLU A 106 2.41 -6.70 0.52
N PRO A 107 2.33 -7.86 1.20
CA PRO A 107 1.83 -9.07 0.53
C PRO A 107 0.39 -8.83 0.02
N PHE A 108 -0.03 -9.58 -1.00
CA PHE A 108 -1.40 -9.46 -1.50
C PHE A 108 -2.42 -9.80 -0.40
N HIS A 109 -3.59 -9.16 -0.40
CA HIS A 109 -4.60 -9.42 0.62
C HIS A 109 -5.12 -10.87 0.55
N PRO A 110 -5.19 -11.62 1.66
CA PRO A 110 -5.58 -13.05 1.64
C PRO A 110 -7.05 -13.30 1.27
N LEU A 111 -7.88 -12.26 1.10
CA LEU A 111 -9.23 -12.43 0.59
C LEU A 111 -9.22 -12.82 -0.90
N PHE A 112 -8.21 -12.37 -1.65
CA PHE A 112 -8.04 -12.79 -3.04
C PHE A 112 -7.73 -14.29 -3.09
N GLY A 113 -8.67 -15.06 -3.62
CA GLY A 113 -8.60 -16.53 -3.68
C GLY A 113 -9.32 -17.26 -2.53
N ALA A 114 -9.94 -16.54 -1.59
CA ALA A 114 -10.65 -17.12 -0.45
C ALA A 114 -12.18 -16.97 -0.48
N MET A 115 -12.73 -16.22 -1.46
CA MET A 115 -14.17 -15.95 -1.59
C MET A 115 -14.71 -16.25 -3.00
N PRO A 116 -14.68 -17.51 -3.48
CA PRO A 116 -15.06 -17.86 -4.84
C PRO A 116 -16.55 -17.67 -5.17
N LYS A 117 -17.42 -17.42 -4.18
CA LYS A 117 -18.86 -17.22 -4.40
C LYS A 117 -19.27 -15.75 -4.35
N THR A 118 -18.31 -14.84 -4.15
CA THR A 118 -18.56 -13.40 -3.99
C THR A 118 -17.58 -12.60 -4.85
N PRO A 119 -18.06 -11.74 -5.75
CA PRO A 119 -17.15 -10.94 -6.58
C PRO A 119 -16.34 -9.96 -5.70
N LEU A 120 -15.03 -9.93 -5.92
CA LEU A 120 -14.10 -9.02 -5.25
C LEU A 120 -13.70 -7.88 -6.19
N LEU A 121 -13.67 -6.65 -5.65
CA LEU A 121 -13.20 -5.44 -6.33
C LEU A 121 -11.85 -5.03 -5.72
N LEU A 122 -10.79 -4.91 -6.52
CA LEU A 122 -9.49 -4.44 -6.00
C LEU A 122 -9.54 -2.93 -5.74
N GLU A 123 -9.20 -2.52 -4.52
CA GLU A 123 -8.98 -1.12 -4.14
C GLU A 123 -7.47 -0.83 -4.10
N LEU A 124 -7.06 0.20 -4.83
CA LEU A 124 -5.69 0.72 -4.88
C LEU A 124 -5.66 2.16 -4.35
N GLN A 125 -4.52 2.59 -3.82
CA GLN A 125 -4.30 3.99 -3.49
C GLN A 125 -3.48 4.65 -4.60
N VAL A 126 -4.04 5.67 -5.26
CA VAL A 126 -3.29 6.52 -6.20
C VAL A 126 -2.67 7.70 -5.46
N THR A 127 -3.40 8.23 -4.46
CA THR A 127 -2.83 9.22 -3.55
C THR A 127 -1.72 8.58 -2.71
N GLN A 128 -0.64 9.31 -2.49
CA GLN A 128 0.58 8.78 -1.92
C GLN A 128 0.64 8.96 -0.40
N GLU A 129 -0.44 8.64 0.32
CA GLU A 129 -0.53 8.82 1.79
C GLU A 129 0.71 8.29 2.51
N TYR A 130 1.14 7.08 2.14
CA TYR A 130 2.29 6.38 2.74
C TYR A 130 3.56 6.38 1.88
N LEU A 131 3.55 7.14 0.78
CA LEU A 131 4.63 7.19 -0.21
C LEU A 131 5.13 8.62 -0.40
N GLY A 132 5.16 9.40 0.69
CA GLY A 132 5.65 10.78 0.72
C GLY A 132 4.71 11.82 0.11
N GLN A 133 3.40 11.54 0.12
CA GLN A 133 2.34 12.49 -0.20
C GLN A 133 2.61 13.25 -1.51
N GLY A 134 2.67 14.58 -1.46
CA GLY A 134 2.90 15.44 -2.63
C GLY A 134 4.37 15.75 -2.94
N THR A 135 5.33 15.26 -2.15
CA THR A 135 6.74 15.66 -2.26
C THR A 135 7.64 14.59 -2.84
N HIS A 136 7.24 13.32 -2.78
CA HIS A 136 8.05 12.21 -3.27
C HIS A 136 7.60 11.75 -4.66
N LEU A 137 8.57 11.49 -5.54
CA LEU A 137 8.33 10.77 -6.79
C LEU A 137 8.23 9.26 -6.48
N ALA A 138 7.04 8.70 -6.65
CA ALA A 138 6.78 7.26 -6.57
C ALA A 138 5.79 6.83 -7.68
N TYR A 139 6.31 6.22 -8.75
CA TYR A 139 5.49 5.68 -9.83
C TYR A 139 4.88 4.33 -9.41
N LEU A 140 3.55 4.22 -9.42
CA LEU A 140 2.80 3.16 -8.77
C LEU A 140 2.45 1.98 -9.66
N ALA A 141 2.63 2.05 -10.99
CA ALA A 141 2.36 0.90 -11.85
C ALA A 141 3.11 -0.38 -11.41
N PRO A 142 4.41 -0.32 -11.01
CA PRO A 142 5.09 -1.48 -10.42
C PRO A 142 4.40 -2.05 -9.18
N LEU A 143 3.84 -1.22 -8.30
CA LEU A 143 3.10 -1.67 -7.11
C LEU A 143 1.79 -2.35 -7.52
N PHE A 144 1.03 -1.73 -8.41
CA PHE A 144 -0.24 -2.27 -8.89
C PHE A 144 -0.03 -3.62 -9.59
N LYS A 145 1.00 -3.70 -10.44
CA LYS A 145 1.40 -4.96 -11.11
C LYS A 145 1.87 -6.03 -10.13
N GLU A 146 2.67 -5.68 -9.12
CA GLU A 146 3.12 -6.62 -8.09
C GLU A 146 1.92 -7.29 -7.40
N CYS A 147 0.87 -6.53 -7.09
CA CYS A 147 -0.39 -7.08 -6.56
C CYS A 147 -1.13 -7.92 -7.60
N LEU A 148 -1.45 -7.36 -8.77
CA LEU A 148 -2.23 -8.02 -9.82
C LEU A 148 -1.63 -9.35 -10.28
N GLN A 149 -0.30 -9.46 -10.31
CA GLN A 149 0.42 -10.66 -10.73
C GLN A 149 0.66 -11.67 -9.61
N SER A 150 0.34 -11.33 -8.36
CA SER A 150 0.49 -12.25 -7.23
C SER A 150 -0.40 -13.48 -7.46
N ASP A 151 0.20 -14.66 -7.44
CA ASP A 151 -0.52 -15.93 -7.61
C ASP A 151 -1.12 -16.37 -6.27
N THR A 152 -2.44 -16.45 -6.22
CA THR A 152 -3.19 -16.87 -5.03
C THR A 152 -3.21 -18.39 -4.88
N TYR A 153 -2.90 -19.13 -5.95
CA TYR A 153 -3.02 -20.59 -6.04
C TYR A 153 -4.43 -21.16 -5.77
N ALA A 154 -5.48 -20.33 -5.74
CA ALA A 154 -6.82 -20.76 -5.37
C ALA A 154 -7.40 -21.88 -6.24
N LYS A 155 -7.06 -21.92 -7.53
CA LYS A 155 -7.35 -23.03 -8.45
C LYS A 155 -6.07 -23.58 -9.08
N GLY A 156 -5.00 -23.66 -8.29
CA GLY A 156 -3.67 -24.04 -8.75
C GLY A 156 -2.89 -22.86 -9.33
N ALA A 157 -1.70 -23.15 -9.88
CA ALA A 157 -0.80 -22.13 -10.40
C ALA A 157 -1.46 -21.31 -11.53
N GLY A 158 -1.18 -20.00 -11.54
CA GLY A 158 -1.77 -19.04 -12.46
C GLY A 158 -3.12 -18.48 -12.00
N SER A 159 -3.50 -18.65 -10.73
CA SER A 159 -4.70 -18.06 -10.11
C SER A 159 -4.37 -16.67 -9.58
N THR A 160 -3.98 -15.74 -10.45
CA THR A 160 -3.50 -14.43 -10.03
C THR A 160 -4.61 -13.56 -9.44
N VAL A 161 -4.25 -12.57 -8.60
CA VAL A 161 -5.19 -11.55 -8.11
C VAL A 161 -5.95 -10.90 -9.25
N ALA A 162 -5.28 -10.62 -10.39
CA ALA A 162 -5.93 -10.08 -11.58
C ALA A 162 -7.10 -10.96 -12.07
N LYS A 163 -6.92 -12.29 -12.12
CA LYS A 163 -7.99 -13.22 -12.55
C LYS A 163 -9.11 -13.35 -11.52
N VAL A 164 -8.82 -13.13 -10.24
CA VAL A 164 -9.84 -13.04 -9.20
C VAL A 164 -10.73 -11.82 -9.46
N VAL A 165 -10.13 -10.64 -9.67
CA VAL A 165 -10.88 -9.38 -9.74
C VAL A 165 -11.41 -9.02 -11.13
N ASP A 166 -10.89 -9.63 -12.20
CA ASP A 166 -11.50 -9.59 -13.53
C ASP A 166 -12.67 -10.57 -13.68
N GLY A 167 -12.86 -11.45 -12.70
CA GLY A 167 -13.95 -12.42 -12.60
C GLY A 167 -13.72 -13.74 -13.35
N SER A 168 -12.66 -13.85 -14.16
CA SER A 168 -12.40 -15.03 -15.00
C SER A 168 -12.08 -16.30 -14.21
N LEU A 169 -11.56 -16.17 -12.98
CA LEU A 169 -11.23 -17.32 -12.14
C LEU A 169 -12.49 -18.07 -11.66
N ASP A 170 -13.55 -17.33 -11.32
CA ASP A 170 -14.76 -17.83 -10.66
C ASP A 170 -16.05 -17.58 -11.46
N ASN A 171 -15.94 -17.08 -12.69
CA ASN A 171 -17.03 -16.73 -13.60
C ASN A 171 -17.99 -15.66 -13.04
N HIS A 172 -17.43 -14.65 -12.38
CA HIS A 172 -18.21 -13.50 -11.94
C HIS A 172 -18.51 -12.56 -13.12
N THR A 173 -19.74 -12.05 -13.17
CA THR A 173 -20.16 -11.06 -14.17
C THR A 173 -19.86 -9.62 -13.74
N LEU A 174 -19.78 -9.37 -12.43
CA LEU A 174 -19.31 -8.12 -11.86
C LEU A 174 -17.82 -8.23 -11.56
N SER A 175 -17.05 -7.29 -12.09
CA SER A 175 -15.60 -7.21 -11.94
C SER A 175 -15.15 -5.75 -12.00
N GLY A 176 -13.97 -5.45 -11.46
CA GLY A 176 -13.43 -4.11 -11.54
C GLY A 176 -12.31 -3.79 -10.56
N MET A 177 -11.84 -2.55 -10.66
CA MET A 177 -10.86 -1.96 -9.76
C MET A 177 -11.28 -0.53 -9.40
N ALA A 178 -10.99 -0.14 -8.16
CA ALA A 178 -11.16 1.22 -7.65
C ALA A 178 -9.80 1.82 -7.28
N GLY A 179 -9.64 3.11 -7.51
CA GLY A 179 -8.47 3.86 -7.07
C GLY A 179 -8.85 5.04 -6.19
N VAL A 180 -8.25 5.15 -5.02
CA VAL A 180 -8.37 6.34 -4.17
C VAL A 180 -7.64 7.49 -4.84
N ALA A 181 -8.42 8.50 -5.25
CA ALA A 181 -7.99 9.60 -6.09
C ALA A 181 -6.82 10.41 -5.51
N ASN A 182 -5.90 10.87 -6.38
CA ASN A 182 -4.81 11.79 -6.05
C ASN A 182 -4.98 13.20 -6.65
N ILE A 183 -6.19 13.56 -7.08
CA ILE A 183 -6.47 14.84 -7.72
C ILE A 183 -7.13 15.83 -6.76
N GLY A 184 -6.89 17.11 -7.00
CA GLY A 184 -7.50 18.24 -6.32
C GLY A 184 -7.57 19.47 -7.23
N SER A 185 -7.71 20.65 -6.63
CA SER A 185 -7.83 21.93 -7.35
C SER A 185 -6.49 22.53 -7.81
N ASP A 186 -5.37 21.84 -7.57
CA ASP A 186 -4.05 22.25 -8.08
C ASP A 186 -4.08 22.33 -9.60
N LEU A 187 -3.32 23.26 -10.20
CA LEU A 187 -3.31 23.47 -11.66
C LEU A 187 -2.93 22.21 -12.45
N ASN A 188 -2.06 21.39 -11.88
CA ASN A 188 -1.64 20.11 -12.47
C ASN A 188 -2.44 18.90 -11.94
N TRP A 189 -3.50 19.16 -11.16
CA TRP A 189 -4.40 18.24 -10.48
C TRP A 189 -3.77 17.44 -9.33
N THR A 190 -2.54 16.95 -9.48
CA THR A 190 -1.95 15.95 -8.58
C THR A 190 -0.88 16.46 -7.62
N GLY A 191 -0.62 17.76 -7.59
CA GLY A 191 0.45 18.38 -6.81
C GLY A 191 1.83 18.05 -7.36
N HIS A 192 2.31 16.81 -7.14
CA HIS A 192 3.51 16.28 -7.79
C HIS A 192 3.21 15.92 -9.25
N LEU A 193 4.00 16.40 -10.20
CA LEU A 193 3.78 16.18 -11.64
C LEU A 193 3.68 14.69 -12.02
N PHE A 194 4.57 13.85 -11.48
CA PHE A 194 4.53 12.40 -11.69
C PHE A 194 3.34 11.70 -11.02
N GLY A 195 2.57 12.37 -10.16
CA GLY A 195 1.29 11.86 -9.66
C GLY A 195 0.28 11.63 -10.79
N GLN A 196 0.38 12.36 -11.90
CA GLN A 196 -0.43 12.15 -13.11
C GLN A 196 -0.16 10.78 -13.74
N ALA A 197 1.10 10.31 -13.71
CA ALA A 197 1.46 9.00 -14.23
C ALA A 197 0.80 7.86 -13.44
N ASN A 198 0.53 8.07 -12.14
CA ASN A 198 -0.15 7.11 -11.28
C ASN A 198 -1.64 7.03 -11.60
N TRP A 199 -2.28 8.19 -11.82
CA TRP A 199 -3.67 8.24 -12.29
C TRP A 199 -3.82 7.57 -13.66
N TYR A 200 -2.88 7.85 -14.57
CA TYR A 200 -2.82 7.21 -15.87
C TYR A 200 -2.66 5.68 -15.74
N ALA A 201 -1.73 5.22 -14.89
CA ALA A 201 -1.50 3.80 -14.66
C ALA A 201 -2.72 3.06 -14.12
N LEU A 202 -3.48 3.66 -13.21
CA LEU A 202 -4.75 3.10 -12.73
C LEU A 202 -5.70 2.83 -13.92
N GLY A 203 -5.93 3.84 -14.77
CA GLY A 203 -6.83 3.70 -15.91
C GLY A 203 -6.36 2.66 -16.92
N ARG A 204 -5.05 2.62 -17.22
CA ARG A 204 -4.48 1.63 -18.16
C ARG A 204 -4.59 0.21 -17.62
N LEU A 205 -4.28 -0.01 -16.35
CA LEU A 205 -4.36 -1.36 -15.75
C LEU A 205 -5.81 -1.79 -15.48
N ALA A 206 -6.73 -0.86 -15.20
CA ALA A 206 -8.17 -1.13 -15.14
C ALA A 206 -8.72 -1.58 -16.49
N TRP A 207 -8.20 -1.03 -17.59
CA TRP A 207 -8.55 -1.46 -18.94
C TRP A 207 -7.90 -2.81 -19.31
N ASN A 208 -6.60 -2.97 -19.04
CA ASN A 208 -5.87 -4.19 -19.33
C ASN A 208 -4.76 -4.41 -18.29
N HIS A 209 -4.99 -5.34 -17.37
CA HIS A 209 -4.07 -5.69 -16.29
C HIS A 209 -2.77 -6.36 -16.76
N GLU A 210 -2.70 -6.81 -18.01
CA GLU A 210 -1.51 -7.45 -18.58
C GLU A 210 -0.44 -6.43 -19.02
N LEU A 211 -0.81 -5.16 -19.27
CA LEU A 211 0.12 -4.10 -19.69
C LEU A 211 1.30 -3.97 -18.74
N SER A 212 2.52 -3.84 -19.26
CA SER A 212 3.71 -3.69 -18.41
C SER A 212 3.86 -2.27 -17.85
N SER A 213 4.49 -2.15 -16.70
CA SER A 213 4.79 -0.85 -16.06
C SER A 213 5.62 0.04 -16.97
N GLU A 214 6.55 -0.56 -17.72
CA GLU A 214 7.41 0.08 -18.72
C GLU A 214 6.60 0.68 -19.86
N LYS A 215 5.61 -0.08 -20.37
CA LYS A 215 4.78 0.36 -21.49
C LYS A 215 3.92 1.55 -21.08
N ILE A 216 3.29 1.47 -19.91
CA ILE A 216 2.47 2.55 -19.35
C ILE A 216 3.33 3.80 -19.11
N ALA A 217 4.54 3.65 -18.55
CA ALA A 217 5.44 4.77 -18.32
C ALA A 217 5.85 5.43 -19.65
N GLU A 218 6.18 4.64 -20.67
CA GLU A 218 6.53 5.14 -21.98
C GLU A 218 5.38 5.90 -22.66
N GLU A 219 4.16 5.36 -22.61
CA GLU A 219 2.97 6.03 -23.15
C GLU A 219 2.77 7.41 -22.49
N TRP A 220 2.77 7.44 -21.15
CA TRP A 220 2.57 8.68 -20.39
C TRP A 220 3.69 9.70 -20.62
N LEU A 221 4.96 9.26 -20.64
CA LEU A 221 6.11 10.14 -20.88
C LEU A 221 6.06 10.78 -22.27
N ARG A 222 5.67 10.02 -23.30
CA ARG A 222 5.54 10.55 -24.67
C ARG A 222 4.44 11.59 -24.79
N MET A 223 3.31 11.35 -24.12
CA MET A 223 2.19 12.29 -24.08
C MET A 223 2.51 13.54 -23.27
N SER A 224 3.32 13.42 -22.22
CA SER A 224 3.58 14.50 -21.26
C SER A 224 4.80 15.34 -21.63
N PHE A 225 5.92 14.73 -22.02
CA PHE A 225 7.20 15.40 -22.24
C PHE A 225 7.66 15.39 -23.71
N GLY A 226 6.92 14.75 -24.60
CA GLY A 226 7.25 14.65 -26.02
C GLY A 226 7.99 13.37 -26.39
N ASN A 227 8.41 13.26 -27.66
CA ASN A 227 8.81 11.99 -28.26
C ASN A 227 10.33 11.75 -28.40
N ASP A 228 11.17 12.62 -27.82
CA ASP A 228 12.63 12.41 -27.81
C ASP A 228 12.97 11.09 -27.10
N ALA A 229 13.55 10.15 -27.85
CA ALA A 229 13.75 8.79 -27.36
C ALA A 229 14.76 8.72 -26.20
N ALA A 230 15.77 9.60 -26.20
CA ALA A 230 16.76 9.64 -25.13
C ALA A 230 16.13 10.13 -23.82
N LEU A 231 15.37 11.23 -23.88
CA LEU A 231 14.61 11.76 -22.75
C LEU A 231 13.63 10.74 -22.19
N VAL A 232 12.79 10.13 -23.03
CA VAL A 232 11.80 9.12 -22.61
C VAL A 232 12.49 7.94 -21.93
N ASN A 233 13.60 7.44 -22.48
CA ASN A 233 14.31 6.31 -21.89
C ASN A 233 14.96 6.64 -20.55
N ASP A 234 15.49 7.85 -20.37
CA ASP A 234 16.09 8.27 -19.09
C ASP A 234 15.03 8.52 -18.01
N LEU A 235 13.92 9.18 -18.35
CA LEU A 235 12.83 9.40 -17.40
C LEU A 235 12.12 8.10 -17.02
N LYS A 236 11.98 7.16 -17.97
CA LYS A 236 11.41 5.84 -17.70
C LYS A 236 12.20 5.07 -16.65
N LYS A 237 13.55 5.16 -16.65
CA LYS A 237 14.39 4.54 -15.60
C LYS A 237 14.09 5.13 -14.22
N ILE A 238 14.01 6.45 -14.11
CA ILE A 238 13.65 7.13 -12.85
C ILE A 238 12.30 6.62 -12.35
N MET A 239 11.27 6.63 -13.21
CA MET A 239 9.93 6.16 -12.86
C MET A 239 9.94 4.71 -12.36
N LEU A 240 10.51 3.78 -13.13
CA LEU A 240 10.44 2.35 -12.78
C LEU A 240 11.21 2.01 -11.50
N SER A 241 12.25 2.76 -11.16
CA SER A 241 13.00 2.58 -9.91
C SER A 241 12.33 3.26 -8.70
N SER A 242 11.58 4.33 -8.93
CA SER A 242 11.13 5.25 -7.87
C SER A 242 10.37 4.59 -6.71
N ARG A 243 9.39 3.71 -6.98
CA ARG A 243 8.66 3.01 -5.90
C ARG A 243 9.60 2.20 -5.01
N GLU A 244 10.56 1.49 -5.59
CA GLU A 244 11.50 0.68 -4.79
C GLU A 244 12.41 1.57 -3.96
N ILE A 245 12.85 2.70 -4.51
CA ILE A 245 13.66 3.68 -3.80
C ILE A 245 12.90 4.21 -2.57
N VAL A 246 11.61 4.52 -2.72
CA VAL A 246 10.76 4.90 -1.58
C VAL A 246 10.66 3.78 -0.55
N VAL A 247 10.45 2.53 -0.95
CA VAL A 247 10.45 1.38 -0.02
C VAL A 247 11.77 1.26 0.74
N GLN A 248 12.91 1.50 0.09
CA GLN A 248 14.24 1.35 0.70
C GLN A 248 14.50 2.30 1.86
N TYR A 249 14.17 3.60 1.71
CA TYR A 249 14.39 4.57 2.77
C TYR A 249 13.20 4.72 3.72
N LEU A 250 12.01 4.22 3.39
CA LEU A 250 10.89 4.17 4.33
C LEU A 250 10.90 2.86 5.13
N ASN A 251 10.61 1.74 4.45
CA ASN A 251 10.16 0.50 5.06
C ASN A 251 10.83 -0.75 4.42
N PRO A 252 12.17 -0.87 4.44
CA PRO A 252 12.86 -1.98 3.78
C PRO A 252 12.65 -3.32 4.52
N LEU A 253 13.01 -4.43 3.86
CA LEU A 253 13.04 -5.78 4.44
C LEU A 253 11.68 -6.31 4.96
N GLY A 254 10.58 -5.67 4.57
CA GLY A 254 9.24 -5.98 5.05
C GLY A 254 8.84 -5.27 6.34
N LEU A 255 9.61 -4.26 6.78
CA LEU A 255 9.08 -3.26 7.71
C LEU A 255 7.81 -2.65 7.12
N HIS A 256 6.92 -2.20 8.00
CA HIS A 256 5.65 -1.60 7.62
C HIS A 256 5.09 -0.82 8.79
N HIS A 257 4.26 0.19 8.49
CA HIS A 257 3.54 0.98 9.47
C HIS A 257 4.47 1.64 10.51
N ILE A 258 5.62 2.15 10.08
CA ILE A 258 6.59 2.85 10.93
C ILE A 258 6.58 4.37 10.74
N MET A 259 5.48 4.89 10.22
CA MET A 259 5.22 6.32 10.04
C MET A 259 4.76 6.96 11.35
N ALA A 260 4.99 8.26 11.48
CA ALA A 260 4.38 9.08 12.51
C ALA A 260 2.86 9.04 12.35
N THR A 261 2.18 8.87 13.48
CA THR A 261 0.73 8.67 13.52
C THR A 261 -0.02 9.99 13.35
N GLY A 262 -1.22 9.92 12.78
CA GLY A 262 -1.98 11.10 12.36
C GLY A 262 -1.61 11.46 10.93
N HIS A 263 -0.43 12.05 10.73
CA HIS A 263 -0.10 12.64 9.42
C HIS A 263 0.60 11.72 8.42
N HIS A 264 1.17 10.58 8.83
CA HIS A 264 1.79 9.56 7.96
C HIS A 264 2.98 10.01 7.07
N TYR A 265 3.39 11.27 7.14
CA TYR A 265 4.44 11.88 6.31
C TYR A 265 5.88 11.46 6.70
N GLY A 266 6.16 11.48 8.00
CA GLY A 266 7.50 11.29 8.55
C GLY A 266 7.68 9.96 9.27
N PRO A 267 8.91 9.59 9.65
CA PRO A 267 9.19 8.43 10.49
C PRO A 267 8.57 8.60 11.87
N GLY A 268 8.01 7.53 12.40
CA GLY A 268 7.56 7.42 13.78
C GLY A 268 7.68 6.01 14.35
N PRO A 269 8.77 5.26 14.11
CA PRO A 269 8.88 3.88 14.59
C PRO A 269 8.78 3.76 16.13
N TRP A 270 9.04 4.83 16.88
CA TRP A 270 8.94 4.87 18.34
C TRP A 270 7.51 4.97 18.90
N VAL A 271 6.51 5.28 18.07
CA VAL A 271 5.16 5.58 18.55
C VAL A 271 4.51 4.32 19.16
N SER A 272 4.13 4.43 20.43
CA SER A 272 3.63 3.33 21.27
C SER A 272 2.53 3.72 22.26
N ASN A 273 2.00 4.95 22.14
CA ASN A 273 1.10 5.57 23.11
C ASN A 273 -0.33 5.79 22.62
N LEU A 274 -0.71 5.28 21.44
CA LEU A 274 -2.09 5.34 20.96
C LEU A 274 -2.98 4.32 21.67
N SER A 275 -4.26 4.66 21.80
CA SER A 275 -5.26 3.86 22.53
C SER A 275 -5.50 2.47 21.93
N ARG A 276 -5.31 2.30 20.62
CA ARG A 276 -5.44 1.02 19.92
C ARG A 276 -4.05 0.46 19.60
N PRO A 277 -3.70 -0.75 20.07
CA PRO A 277 -2.38 -1.34 19.82
C PRO A 277 -1.99 -1.33 18.34
N GLU A 278 -2.90 -1.72 17.46
CA GLU A 278 -2.70 -1.82 16.02
C GLU A 278 -2.62 -0.48 15.28
N TRP A 279 -2.79 0.65 15.97
CA TRP A 279 -2.45 1.96 15.44
C TRP A 279 -1.00 2.36 15.74
N ASN A 280 -0.34 1.67 16.67
CA ASN A 280 1.02 1.98 17.07
C ASN A 280 2.04 1.30 16.15
N PRO A 281 3.02 2.01 15.58
CA PRO A 281 4.18 1.44 14.91
C PRO A 281 4.87 0.28 15.63
N VAL A 282 5.03 0.35 16.95
CA VAL A 282 5.66 -0.72 17.74
C VAL A 282 4.94 -2.06 17.68
N TYR A 283 3.63 -2.05 17.39
CA TYR A 283 2.85 -3.27 17.21
C TYR A 283 3.35 -4.11 16.04
N TYR A 284 3.77 -3.46 14.96
CA TYR A 284 4.13 -4.08 13.70
C TYR A 284 5.56 -4.57 13.69
N HIS A 285 6.52 -3.70 14.01
CA HIS A 285 7.92 -4.06 13.89
C HIS A 285 8.41 -4.92 15.05
N LYS A 286 7.78 -4.86 16.25
CA LYS A 286 8.13 -5.69 17.43
C LYS A 286 9.63 -5.78 17.71
N ALA A 287 10.33 -4.64 17.64
CA ALA A 287 11.77 -4.60 17.87
C ALA A 287 12.07 -4.78 19.36
N ASP A 288 13.05 -5.62 19.68
CA ASP A 288 13.56 -5.84 21.02
C ASP A 288 15.07 -6.15 20.97
N SER A 289 15.69 -6.47 22.11
CA SER A 289 17.13 -6.78 22.17
C SER A 289 17.51 -8.06 21.43
N VAL A 290 16.56 -8.94 21.13
CA VAL A 290 16.79 -10.21 20.43
C VAL A 290 16.70 -10.01 18.93
N GLY A 291 15.70 -9.28 18.45
CA GLY A 291 15.42 -9.13 17.02
C GLY A 291 14.32 -8.14 16.67
N ILE A 292 13.77 -8.32 15.47
CA ILE A 292 12.70 -7.48 14.90
C ILE A 292 11.87 -8.29 13.91
N GLY A 293 10.62 -7.87 13.71
CA GLY A 293 9.67 -8.38 12.72
C GLY A 293 8.43 -9.00 13.36
N PHE A 294 7.42 -9.31 12.57
CA PHE A 294 6.17 -9.89 13.09
C PHE A 294 6.13 -11.39 12.76
N ASN A 295 6.17 -12.27 13.78
CA ASN A 295 5.97 -13.70 13.54
C ASN A 295 4.52 -14.01 13.16
N ARG A 296 4.27 -14.21 11.87
CA ARG A 296 2.97 -14.60 11.30
C ARG A 296 2.93 -16.05 10.81
N THR A 297 3.95 -16.83 11.16
CA THR A 297 3.99 -18.29 10.94
C THR A 297 3.12 -19.03 11.96
N ALA A 298 3.07 -20.35 11.87
CA ALA A 298 2.32 -21.22 12.79
C ALA A 298 2.74 -21.08 14.27
N THR A 299 3.95 -20.56 14.55
CA THR A 299 4.43 -20.32 15.92
C THR A 299 4.15 -18.89 16.43
N GLY A 300 3.49 -18.06 15.62
CA GLY A 300 3.09 -16.69 15.95
C GLY A 300 1.59 -16.49 15.76
N SER A 301 1.18 -15.44 15.03
CA SER A 301 -0.27 -15.19 14.79
C SER A 301 -0.93 -16.19 13.85
N ASN A 302 -0.13 -17.02 13.16
CA ASN A 302 -0.54 -17.97 12.14
C ASN A 302 -1.31 -17.32 10.97
N ALA A 303 -1.08 -16.04 10.67
CA ALA A 303 -1.74 -15.36 9.57
C ALA A 303 -1.42 -16.00 8.20
N LEU A 304 -0.28 -16.67 8.05
CA LEU A 304 0.05 -17.43 6.84
C LEU A 304 -0.99 -18.51 6.50
N SER A 305 -1.71 -19.05 7.49
CA SER A 305 -2.77 -20.04 7.25
C SER A 305 -4.00 -19.50 6.50
N GLN A 306 -4.10 -18.17 6.33
CA GLN A 306 -5.17 -17.55 5.54
C GLN A 306 -4.89 -17.54 4.04
N TYR A 307 -3.67 -17.89 3.64
CA TYR A 307 -3.29 -18.05 2.24
C TYR A 307 -3.34 -19.52 1.84
N HIS A 308 -3.56 -19.79 0.55
CA HIS A 308 -3.43 -21.15 0.02
C HIS A 308 -2.01 -21.69 0.26
N PRO A 309 -1.85 -23.01 0.51
CA PRO A 309 -0.58 -23.59 0.94
C PRO A 309 0.62 -23.24 0.04
N GLN A 310 0.44 -23.22 -1.28
CA GLN A 310 1.51 -22.87 -2.22
C GLN A 310 1.89 -21.39 -2.19
N ALA A 311 0.94 -20.49 -1.95
CA ALA A 311 1.24 -19.06 -1.72
C ALA A 311 1.99 -18.90 -0.39
N ALA A 312 1.46 -19.49 0.69
CA ALA A 312 2.06 -19.44 2.02
C ALA A 312 3.48 -20.03 2.06
N ALA A 313 3.77 -21.05 1.27
CA ALA A 313 5.08 -21.70 1.20
C ALA A 313 6.22 -20.75 0.78
N GLN A 314 5.91 -19.69 0.02
CA GLN A 314 6.91 -18.68 -0.38
C GLN A 314 7.41 -17.87 0.82
N TRP A 315 6.61 -17.80 1.89
CA TRP A 315 6.86 -16.97 3.06
C TRP A 315 7.04 -17.78 4.34
N SER A 316 6.91 -19.11 4.29
CA SER A 316 6.94 -19.97 5.48
C SER A 316 8.32 -20.09 6.15
N SER A 317 9.39 -19.85 5.39
CA SER A 317 10.78 -19.99 5.85
C SER A 317 11.54 -18.69 5.72
N ALA A 318 12.01 -18.17 6.85
CA ALA A 318 12.87 -16.98 6.90
C ALA A 318 14.13 -17.10 6.03
N LYS A 319 14.63 -18.32 5.79
CA LYS A 319 15.85 -18.55 5.01
C LYS A 319 15.65 -18.42 3.50
N THR A 320 14.45 -18.72 3.00
CA THR A 320 14.17 -18.80 1.55
C THR A 320 13.24 -17.70 1.07
N ILE A 321 12.56 -17.00 1.99
CA ILE A 321 11.67 -15.90 1.67
C ILE A 321 12.38 -14.81 0.85
N ASP A 322 11.62 -14.11 0.01
CA ASP A 322 12.07 -12.82 -0.52
C ASP A 322 12.17 -11.82 0.63
N GLU A 323 13.35 -11.22 0.81
CA GLU A 323 13.65 -10.39 1.98
C GLU A 323 12.76 -9.15 2.06
N LYS A 324 12.16 -8.73 0.93
CA LYS A 324 11.15 -7.67 0.91
C LYS A 324 9.89 -8.00 1.73
N TYR A 325 9.70 -9.26 2.12
CA TYR A 325 8.62 -9.74 3.00
C TYR A 325 9.13 -10.38 4.30
N LEU A 326 10.43 -10.34 4.59
CA LEU A 326 11.00 -11.04 5.75
C LEU A 326 10.32 -10.62 7.07
N LEU A 327 10.32 -9.32 7.35
CA LEU A 327 9.80 -8.77 8.60
C LEU A 327 8.27 -8.65 8.64
N TRP A 328 7.60 -8.93 7.51
CA TRP A 328 6.16 -9.13 7.46
C TRP A 328 5.76 -10.45 8.12
N PHE A 329 6.54 -11.51 7.96
CA PHE A 329 6.12 -12.86 8.36
C PHE A 329 6.99 -13.49 9.46
N HIS A 330 8.19 -12.97 9.69
CA HIS A 330 9.14 -13.51 10.65
C HIS A 330 9.62 -12.43 11.62
N HIS A 331 9.70 -12.78 12.90
CA HIS A 331 10.59 -12.10 13.84
C HIS A 331 11.94 -12.83 13.80
N VAL A 332 13.00 -12.12 13.44
CA VAL A 332 14.34 -12.71 13.26
C VAL A 332 15.38 -11.98 14.10
N PRO A 333 16.42 -12.67 14.59
CA PRO A 333 17.44 -12.04 15.41
C PRO A 333 18.25 -11.02 14.62
N TRP A 334 18.81 -10.02 15.29
CA TRP A 334 19.68 -9.02 14.65
C TRP A 334 20.90 -9.62 13.92
N SER A 335 21.35 -10.80 14.36
CA SER A 335 22.43 -11.58 13.75
C SER A 335 22.01 -12.41 12.53
N PHE A 336 20.72 -12.44 12.17
CA PHE A 336 20.20 -13.21 11.05
C PHE A 336 20.94 -12.85 9.75
N LYS A 337 21.39 -13.88 9.02
CA LYS A 337 22.15 -13.70 7.78
C LYS A 337 21.22 -13.53 6.59
N THR A 338 21.30 -12.35 5.99
CA THR A 338 20.59 -12.00 4.76
C THR A 338 21.29 -12.60 3.53
N LYS A 339 20.63 -12.54 2.37
CA LYS A 339 21.13 -13.06 1.09
C LYS A 339 22.42 -12.39 0.64
N THR A 340 22.70 -11.19 1.12
CA THR A 340 23.97 -10.47 0.87
C THR A 340 25.13 -10.96 1.76
N GLY A 341 24.85 -11.81 2.75
CA GLY A 341 25.82 -12.25 3.77
C GLY A 341 25.95 -11.30 4.97
N ASN A 342 25.37 -10.11 4.88
CA ASN A 342 25.24 -9.17 6.00
C ASN A 342 24.36 -9.78 7.10
N ASN A 343 24.62 -9.42 8.35
CA ASN A 343 23.59 -9.59 9.37
C ASN A 343 22.40 -8.64 9.13
N LEU A 344 21.27 -8.87 9.80
CA LEU A 344 20.04 -8.09 9.60
C LEU A 344 20.25 -6.59 9.88
N TRP A 345 21.00 -6.24 10.92
CA TRP A 345 21.28 -4.84 11.25
C TRP A 345 22.13 -4.14 10.17
N GLU A 346 23.18 -4.81 9.71
CA GLU A 346 24.04 -4.32 8.62
C GLU A 346 23.26 -4.16 7.31
N GLU A 347 22.38 -5.11 7.01
CA GLU A 347 21.52 -5.06 5.83
C GLU A 347 20.49 -3.94 5.94
N MET A 348 19.88 -3.74 7.12
CA MET A 348 18.99 -2.60 7.36
C MET A 348 19.73 -1.27 7.14
N CYS A 349 20.91 -1.09 7.74
CA CYS A 349 21.76 0.07 7.50
C CYS A 349 22.06 0.27 6.01
N ARG A 350 22.34 -0.82 5.29
CA ARG A 350 22.61 -0.79 3.85
C ARG A 350 21.39 -0.32 3.06
N GLN A 351 20.19 -0.82 3.35
CA GLN A 351 18.97 -0.49 2.61
C GLN A 351 18.57 0.98 2.78
N TYR A 352 18.55 1.50 4.01
CA TYR A 352 18.23 2.92 4.23
C TYR A 352 19.26 3.86 3.57
N ASN A 353 20.56 3.53 3.62
CA ASN A 353 21.58 4.31 2.92
C ASN A 353 21.45 4.21 1.39
N LEU A 354 21.18 3.02 0.86
CA LEU A 354 20.94 2.82 -0.57
C LEU A 354 19.73 3.62 -1.05
N GLY A 355 18.67 3.71 -0.24
CA GLY A 355 17.50 4.52 -0.55
C GLY A 355 17.87 6.00 -0.75
N VAL A 356 18.61 6.59 0.19
CA VAL A 356 19.11 7.98 0.09
C VAL A 356 19.99 8.16 -1.15
N ASP A 357 20.98 7.28 -1.36
CA ASP A 357 21.87 7.37 -2.51
C ASP A 357 21.12 7.22 -3.85
N SER A 358 20.03 6.45 -3.86
CA SER A 358 19.19 6.29 -5.03
C SER A 358 18.33 7.52 -5.31
N VAL A 359 17.87 8.25 -4.29
CA VAL A 359 17.24 9.58 -4.50
C VAL A 359 18.25 10.58 -5.07
N ARG A 360 19.49 10.57 -4.58
CA ARG A 360 20.57 11.39 -5.14
C ARG A 360 20.87 11.03 -6.60
N TRP A 361 20.75 9.76 -6.97
CA TRP A 361 20.79 9.34 -8.37
C TRP A 361 19.61 9.88 -9.18
N MET A 362 18.39 9.89 -8.63
CA MET A 362 17.23 10.49 -9.30
C MET A 362 17.45 11.99 -9.56
N GLN A 363 17.94 12.75 -8.57
CA GLN A 363 18.30 14.17 -8.74
C GLN A 363 19.31 14.37 -9.87
N LYS A 364 20.42 13.61 -9.86
CA LYS A 364 21.45 13.69 -10.91
C LYS A 364 20.90 13.33 -12.29
N SER A 365 20.02 12.34 -12.36
CA SER A 365 19.43 11.87 -13.62
C SER A 365 18.41 12.86 -14.18
N TRP A 366 17.60 13.48 -13.32
CA TRP A 366 16.69 14.56 -13.68
C TRP A 366 17.45 15.80 -14.16
N ASN A 367 18.49 16.22 -13.43
CA ASN A 367 19.26 17.41 -13.76
C ASN A 367 19.95 17.35 -15.14
N LYS A 368 20.29 16.15 -15.62
CA LYS A 368 20.82 15.94 -16.99
C LYS A 368 19.82 16.27 -18.10
N GLN A 369 18.54 16.40 -17.78
CA GLN A 369 17.48 16.71 -18.74
C GLN A 369 17.20 18.22 -18.86
N ALA A 370 17.99 19.07 -18.20
CA ALA A 370 17.89 20.51 -18.32
C ALA A 370 17.93 20.95 -19.80
N GLY A 371 17.01 21.85 -20.18
CA GLY A 371 16.87 22.33 -21.56
C GLY A 371 16.12 21.37 -22.51
N LYS A 372 15.82 20.13 -22.10
CA LYS A 372 14.95 19.20 -22.87
C LYS A 372 13.50 19.21 -22.41
N ILE A 373 13.24 19.77 -21.23
CA ILE A 373 11.93 19.95 -20.63
C ILE A 373 11.74 21.47 -20.43
N ASP A 374 10.52 21.97 -20.54
CA ASP A 374 10.21 23.35 -20.21
C ASP A 374 10.59 23.69 -18.76
N ALA A 375 10.96 24.96 -18.55
CA ALA A 375 11.55 25.40 -17.30
C ALA A 375 10.64 25.19 -16.08
N GLU A 376 9.34 25.38 -16.22
CA GLU A 376 8.39 25.27 -15.11
C GLU A 376 8.34 23.85 -14.55
N ARG A 377 8.04 22.86 -15.40
CA ARG A 377 7.98 21.45 -14.99
C ARG A 377 9.35 20.92 -14.58
N PHE A 378 10.42 21.32 -15.26
CA PHE A 378 11.78 20.96 -14.89
C PHE A 378 12.11 21.41 -13.46
N ASN A 379 11.88 22.69 -13.15
CA ASN A 379 12.20 23.28 -11.85
C ASN A 379 11.31 22.72 -10.73
N GLN A 380 10.02 22.49 -11.01
CA GLN A 380 9.10 21.91 -10.01
C GLN A 380 9.58 20.52 -9.56
N VAL A 381 9.84 19.61 -10.50
CA VAL A 381 10.30 18.26 -10.16
C VAL A 381 11.69 18.29 -9.53
N GLN A 382 12.58 19.17 -9.98
CA GLN A 382 13.89 19.34 -9.35
C GLN A 382 13.76 19.75 -7.89
N MET A 383 12.89 20.72 -7.58
CA MET A 383 12.61 21.16 -6.21
C MET A 383 12.04 20.01 -5.37
N LEU A 384 11.07 19.26 -5.88
CA LEU A 384 10.45 18.14 -5.15
C LEU A 384 11.46 17.00 -4.91
N LEU A 385 12.33 16.68 -5.88
CA LEU A 385 13.42 15.71 -5.68
C LEU A 385 14.44 16.17 -4.62
N ASN A 386 14.64 17.48 -4.44
CA ASN A 386 15.47 18.00 -3.34
C ASN A 386 14.79 17.81 -1.99
N ILE A 387 13.47 18.03 -1.90
CA ILE A 387 12.70 17.75 -0.68
C ILE A 387 12.74 16.25 -0.37
N GLN A 388 12.49 15.40 -1.38
CA GLN A 388 12.55 13.95 -1.24
C GLN A 388 13.92 13.45 -0.75
N GLU A 389 15.04 14.07 -1.14
CA GLU A 389 16.36 13.69 -0.63
C GLU A 389 16.53 14.04 0.85
N GLN A 390 16.11 15.25 1.24
CA GLN A 390 16.14 15.68 2.64
C GLN A 390 15.27 14.77 3.53
N GLU A 391 14.11 14.39 3.02
CA GLU A 391 13.17 13.51 3.73
C GLU A 391 13.65 12.07 3.76
N ALA A 392 14.27 11.56 2.69
CA ALA A 392 14.92 10.25 2.72
C ALA A 392 16.06 10.20 3.75
N VAL A 393 16.85 11.27 3.88
CA VAL A 393 17.89 11.40 4.92
C VAL A 393 17.27 11.42 6.31
N TRP A 394 16.19 12.18 6.51
CA TRP A 394 15.45 12.22 7.78
C TRP A 394 14.94 10.83 8.17
N TRP A 395 14.28 10.13 7.25
CA TRP A 395 13.79 8.77 7.44
C TRP A 395 14.93 7.79 7.79
N ARG A 396 16.03 7.78 7.02
CA ARG A 396 17.22 6.96 7.31
C ARG A 396 17.72 7.22 8.73
N ASP A 397 18.00 8.46 9.07
CA ASP A 397 18.64 8.82 10.33
C ASP A 397 17.74 8.45 11.52
N ALA A 398 16.47 8.82 11.47
CA ALA A 398 15.52 8.57 12.55
C ALA A 398 15.30 7.07 12.78
N CYS A 399 15.08 6.30 11.71
CA CYS A 399 14.86 4.85 11.80
C CYS A 399 16.11 4.10 12.27
N LEU A 400 17.29 4.42 11.73
CA LEU A 400 18.53 3.75 12.15
C LEU A 400 18.88 4.08 13.60
N LEU A 401 18.77 5.35 14.02
CA LEU A 401 19.01 5.71 15.43
C LEU A 401 18.03 5.00 16.37
N TYR A 402 16.76 4.89 15.99
CA TYR A 402 15.76 4.18 16.79
C TYR A 402 16.08 2.69 16.91
N PHE A 403 16.27 1.99 15.79
CA PHE A 403 16.54 0.55 15.80
C PHE A 403 17.92 0.20 16.40
N GLN A 404 18.89 1.11 16.34
CA GLN A 404 20.18 0.97 17.03
C GLN A 404 20.00 0.82 18.56
N THR A 405 18.97 1.44 19.14
CA THR A 405 18.69 1.30 20.58
C THR A 405 18.34 -0.14 20.97
N PHE A 406 17.90 -0.97 20.03
CA PHE A 406 17.55 -2.38 20.22
C PHE A 406 18.68 -3.31 19.79
N SER A 407 19.23 -3.09 18.58
CA SER A 407 20.31 -3.93 18.05
C SER A 407 21.60 -3.81 18.86
N LYS A 408 21.84 -2.65 19.51
CA LYS A 408 23.08 -2.28 20.20
C LYS A 408 24.33 -2.38 19.30
N MET A 409 24.14 -2.40 17.99
CA MET A 409 25.21 -2.46 17.00
C MET A 409 25.45 -1.05 16.41
N PRO A 410 26.72 -0.65 16.18
CA PRO A 410 27.01 0.64 15.57
C PRO A 410 26.50 0.68 14.12
N ILE A 411 26.08 1.86 13.66
CA ILE A 411 25.93 2.10 12.23
C ILE A 411 27.32 1.98 11.60
N PRO A 412 27.53 1.15 10.55
CA PRO A 412 28.86 0.96 9.97
C PRO A 412 29.52 2.28 9.56
N ALA A 413 30.79 2.47 9.94
CA ALA A 413 31.53 3.74 9.74
C ALA A 413 31.71 4.16 8.27
N LYS A 414 31.46 3.26 7.32
CA LYS A 414 31.47 3.55 5.88
C LYS A 414 30.27 4.40 5.41
N TYR A 415 29.21 4.48 6.21
CA TYR A 415 28.03 5.28 5.91
C TYR A 415 28.12 6.68 6.53
N GLU A 416 27.42 7.63 5.91
CA GLU A 416 27.17 8.94 6.51
C GLU A 416 26.51 8.75 7.88
N GLN A 417 27.09 9.35 8.93
CA GLN A 417 26.55 9.24 10.28
C GLN A 417 25.39 10.21 10.48
N PRO A 418 24.37 9.85 11.27
CA PRO A 418 23.26 10.75 11.56
C PRO A 418 23.74 12.08 12.13
N LYS A 419 23.16 13.18 11.63
CA LYS A 419 23.59 14.55 12.02
C LYS A 419 23.06 14.97 13.39
N ASN A 420 21.97 14.37 13.83
CA ASN A 420 21.26 14.71 15.08
C ASN A 420 21.03 13.44 15.92
N SER A 421 20.61 13.64 17.18
CA SER A 421 20.27 12.55 18.09
C SER A 421 18.88 11.95 17.81
N LEU A 422 18.59 10.77 18.37
CA LEU A 422 17.24 10.21 18.33
C LEU A 422 16.22 11.17 18.98
N GLN A 423 16.59 11.79 20.10
CA GLN A 423 15.74 12.74 20.81
C GLN A 423 15.31 13.90 19.91
N TYR A 424 16.26 14.48 19.15
CA TYR A 424 15.95 15.53 18.17
C TYR A 424 14.85 15.08 17.20
N TYR A 425 14.97 13.89 16.61
CA TYR A 425 13.98 13.38 15.66
C TYR A 425 12.62 13.08 16.29
N THR A 426 12.61 12.60 17.55
CA THR A 426 11.34 12.33 18.27
C THR A 426 10.59 13.59 18.70
N GLU A 427 11.30 14.73 18.80
CA GLU A 427 10.73 16.00 19.24
C GLU A 427 10.25 16.89 18.07
N LEU A 428 10.54 16.51 16.82
CA LEU A 428 10.06 17.25 15.64
C LEU A 428 8.53 17.34 15.63
N GLN A 429 8.02 18.53 15.31
CA GLN A 429 6.58 18.81 15.24
C GLN A 429 6.22 19.29 13.84
N PHE A 430 5.09 18.79 13.32
CA PHE A 430 4.58 19.12 11.99
C PHE A 430 3.14 19.63 12.08
N PRO A 431 2.92 20.84 12.65
CA PRO A 431 1.57 21.35 12.95
C PRO A 431 0.70 21.57 11.70
N PHE A 432 1.30 21.61 10.51
CA PHE A 432 0.61 21.81 9.24
C PHE A 432 0.56 20.54 8.37
N ALA A 433 1.06 19.40 8.86
CA ALA A 433 0.95 18.16 8.10
C ALA A 433 -0.51 17.66 8.12
N PRO A 434 -1.05 17.22 6.97
CA PRO A 434 -2.42 16.72 6.89
C PRO A 434 -2.55 15.43 7.71
N GLY A 435 -3.64 15.27 8.48
CA GLY A 435 -3.94 14.00 9.17
C GLY A 435 -4.14 14.06 10.70
N ASN A 436 -4.36 15.24 11.29
CA ASN A 436 -4.90 15.37 12.64
C ASN A 436 -6.16 16.23 12.65
#